data_AF-A0A351THG9-F1
#
_entry.id   AF-A0A351THG9-F1
#
_cell.length_a   1.000
_cell.length_b   1.000
_cell.length_c   1.000
_cell.angle_alpha   90.00
_cell.angle_beta   90.00
_cell.angle_gamma   90.00
#
_symmetry.space_group_name_H-M   'P 1'
#
loop_
_entity.id
_entity.type
_entity.pdbx_description
1 polymer ?
#
loop_
_entity_poly.entity_id
_entity_poly.type
_entity_poly.pdbx_seq_one_letter_code
_entity_poly.pdbx_strand_id
1 'polypeptide(L)' 'MASLKRVTLKNGRVVYRIVISLGYDSQRHKLVKNLTYSVNQSSSPRQQEKEALRYAIEVDEYLCA' A
#
# COMPACT_ATOMS: atom_id res chain seq x y z
N MET A 1 9.34 -3.61 -4.60
CA MET A 1 8.64 -2.90 -5.71
C MET A 1 7.15 -2.87 -5.38
N ALA A 2 6.66 -1.70 -4.97
CA ALA A 2 5.33 -1.53 -4.39
C ALA A 2 4.36 -0.85 -5.37
N SER A 3 3.10 -1.32 -5.39
CA SER A 3 2.00 -0.71 -6.14
C SER A 3 0.99 -0.11 -5.16
N LEU A 4 0.56 1.12 -5.41
CA LEU A 4 -0.40 1.84 -4.58
C LEU A 4 -1.71 2.04 -5.37
N LYS A 5 -2.84 1.66 -4.79
CA LYS A 5 -4.16 1.84 -5.40
C LYS A 5 -5.11 2.53 -4.43
N ARG A 6 -5.55 3.74 -4.77
CA ARG A 6 -6.62 4.45 -4.07
C ARG A 6 -7.95 3.75 -4.34
N VAL A 7 -8.70 3.44 -3.29
CA VAL A 7 -10.01 2.81 -3.34
C VAL A 7 -10.97 3.64 -2.50
N THR A 8 -12.09 4.04 -3.09
CA THR A 8 -13.18 4.68 -2.35
C THR A 8 -14.21 3.60 -2.01
N LEU A 9 -14.45 3.40 -0.73
CA LEU A 9 -15.43 2.45 -0.22
C LEU A 9 -16.85 3.00 -0.43
N LYS A 10 -17.84 2.10 -0.38
CA LYS A 10 -19.27 2.46 -0.55
C LYS A 10 -19.78 3.48 0.48
N ASN A 11 -19.11 3.57 1.63
CA ASN A 11 -19.41 4.54 2.70
C ASN A 11 -18.68 5.88 2.53
N GLY A 12 -18.06 6.14 1.37
CA GLY A 12 -17.33 7.37 1.08
C GLY A 12 -15.91 7.42 1.66
N ARG A 13 -15.48 6.41 2.43
CA ARG A 13 -14.13 6.36 2.99
C ARG A 13 -13.09 6.00 1.92
N VAL A 14 -12.00 6.74 1.90
CA VAL A 14 -10.85 6.50 1.04
C VAL A 14 -9.84 5.60 1.76
N VAL A 15 -9.47 4.50 1.13
CA VAL A 15 -8.40 3.60 1.61
C VAL A 15 -7.38 3.37 0.50
N TYR A 16 -6.12 3.17 0.85
CA TYR A 16 -5.07 2.87 -0.10
C TYR A 16 -4.68 1.40 0.05
N ARG A 17 -4.83 0.64 -1.04
CA ARG A 17 -4.35 -0.74 -1.13
C ARG A 17 -2.92 -0.72 -1.63
N ILE A 18 -2.04 -1.35 -0.88
CA ILE A 18 -0.61 -1.39 -1.15
C ILE A 18 -0.25 -2.84 -1.43
N VAL A 19 0.35 -3.08 -2.58
CA VAL A 19 0.77 -4.42 -3.02
C VAL A 19 2.28 -4.40 -3.16
N ILE A 20 2.97 -5.13 -2.28
CA ILE A 20 4.43 -5.23 -2.28
C ILE A 20 4.82 -6.58 -2.85
N SER A 21 5.66 -6.57 -3.90
CA SER A 21 6.23 -7.81 -4.46
C SER A 21 7.55 -8.12 -3.75
N LEU A 22 7.61 -9.24 -3.04
CA LEU A 22 8.76 -9.71 -2.25
C LEU A 22 9.65 -10.72 -3.02
N GLY A 23 9.39 -10.91 -4.32
CA GLY A 23 10.12 -11.87 -5.15
C GLY A 23 9.32 -13.15 -5.40
N TYR A 24 10.02 -14.28 -5.48
CA TYR A 24 9.44 -15.58 -5.79
C TYR A 24 9.85 -16.60 -4.73
N ASP A 25 8.91 -17.44 -4.34
CA ASP A 25 9.19 -18.62 -3.53
C ASP A 25 9.97 -19.65 -4.36
N SER A 26 10.58 -20.62 -3.68
CA SER A 26 11.22 -21.83 -4.21
C SER A 26 10.40 -22.57 -5.28
N GLN A 27 9.07 -22.48 -5.20
CA GLN A 27 8.12 -23.06 -6.16
C GLN A 27 7.74 -22.12 -7.32
N ARG A 28 8.47 -21.01 -7.51
CA ARG A 28 8.21 -19.93 -8.50
C ARG A 28 6.88 -19.19 -8.31
N HIS A 29 6.23 -19.31 -7.16
CA HIS A 29 5.07 -18.48 -6.85
C HIS A 29 5.53 -17.07 -6.46
N LYS A 30 4.90 -16.05 -7.06
CA LYS A 30 5.21 -14.66 -6.74
C LYS A 30 4.71 -14.36 -5.33
N LEU A 31 5.65 -14.00 -4.45
CA LEU A 31 5.33 -13.56 -3.10
C LEU A 31 4.87 -12.11 -3.18
N VAL A 32 3.58 -11.89 -2.94
CA VAL A 32 2.97 -10.56 -2.88
C VAL A 32 2.31 -10.36 -1.53
N LYS A 33 2.66 -9.25 -0.87
CA LYS A 33 2.02 -8.80 0.36
C LYS A 33 0.97 -7.76 0.01
N ASN A 34 -0.28 -8.04 0.36
CA ASN A 34 -1.39 -7.10 0.20
C ASN A 34 -1.66 -6.43 1.55
N LEU A 35 -1.60 -5.10 1.57
CA LEU A 35 -1.83 -4.27 2.75
C LEU A 35 -2.93 -3.26 2.43
N THR A 36 -3.71 -2.89 3.43
CA THR A 36 -4.70 -1.82 3.32
C THR A 36 -4.38 -0.76 4.34
N TYR A 37 -4.08 0.44 3.87
CA TYR A 37 -3.79 1.60 4.69
C TYR A 37 -4.99 2.55 4.68
N SER A 38 -5.48 2.88 5.87
CA SER A 38 -6.56 3.84 6.05
C SER A 38 -5.97 5.22 6.28
N VAL A 39 -6.05 6.09 5.27
CA VAL A 39 -5.56 7.47 5.35
C VAL A 39 -6.51 8.35 6.17
N ASN A 40 -6.00 9.47 6.66
CA ASN A 40 -6.82 10.49 7.29
C ASN A 40 -7.80 11.11 6.27
N GLN A 41 -9.11 10.93 6.52
CA GLN A 41 -10.19 11.37 5.63
C GLN A 41 -10.33 12.89 5.57
N SER A 42 -9.87 13.61 6.59
CA SER A 42 -9.91 15.07 6.66
C SER A 42 -8.75 15.73 5.89
N SER A 43 -7.71 14.96 5.53
CA SER A 43 -6.57 15.44 4.77
C SER A 43 -6.90 15.60 3.28
N SER A 44 -6.24 16.54 2.60
CA SER A 44 -6.40 16.69 1.15
C SER A 44 -5.96 15.42 0.40
N PRO A 45 -6.50 15.13 -0.80
CA PRO A 45 -6.11 13.94 -1.58
C PRO A 45 -4.61 13.82 -1.82
N ARG A 46 -3.92 14.96 -2.00
CA ARG A 46 -2.46 15.00 -2.20
C ARG A 46 -1.68 14.63 -0.94
N GLN A 47 -2.17 15.02 0.23
CA GLN A 47 -1.58 14.62 1.51
C GLN A 47 -1.83 13.14 1.78
N GLN A 48 -3.05 12.65 1.53
CA GLN A 48 -3.39 11.24 1.66
C GLN A 48 -2.49 10.35 0.80
N GLU A 49 -2.26 10.75 -0.46
CA GLU A 49 -1.37 10.03 -1.35
C GLU A 49 0.08 10.04 -0.87
N LYS A 50 0.59 11.20 -0.41
CA LYS A 50 1.95 11.31 0.14
C LYS A 50 2.14 10.44 1.38
N GLU A 51 1.15 10.41 2.27
CA GLU A 51 1.15 9.58 3.47
C GLU A 51 1.12 8.09 3.13
N ALA A 52 0.20 7.67 2.25
CA ALA A 52 0.10 6.29 1.79
C ALA A 52 1.37 5.83 1.05
N LEU A 53 1.99 6.70 0.26
CA LEU A 53 3.27 6.44 -0.42
C LEU A 53 4.41 6.27 0.58
N ARG A 54 4.51 7.16 1.57
CA ARG A 54 5.52 7.07 2.62
C ARG A 54 5.38 5.76 3.39
N TYR A 55 4.16 5.40 3.77
CA TYR A 55 3.89 4.12 4.43
C TYR A 55 4.25 2.93 3.53
N ALA A 56 3.96 3.00 2.23
CA ALA A 56 4.36 1.94 1.29
C ALA A 56 5.88 1.75 1.22
N ILE A 57 6.65 2.84 1.22
CA ILE A 57 8.12 2.82 1.22
C ILE A 57 8.65 2.23 2.54
N GLU A 58 8.18 2.74 3.68
CA GLU A 58 8.60 2.26 5.00
C GLU A 58 8.33 0.75 5.17
N VAL A 59 7.21 0.25 4.64
CA VAL A 59 6.90 -1.19 4.69
C VAL A 59 7.71 -2.00 3.67
N ASP A 60 7.97 -1.48 2.46
CA ASP A 60 8.84 -2.14 1.47
C ASP A 60 10.26 -2.28 2.04
N GLU A 61 10.79 -1.23 2.69
CA GLU A 61 12.07 -1.26 3.41
C GLU A 61 12.06 -2.26 4.58
N TYR A 62 11.05 -2.22 5.45
CA TYR A 62 10.96 -3.15 6.58
C TYR A 62 10.86 -4.62 6.16
N LEU A 63 10.20 -4.90 5.04
CA LEU A 63 10.06 -6.27 4.52
C LEU A 63 11.27 -6.76 3.72
N CYS A 64 12.15 -5.86 3.27
CA CYS A 64 13.36 -6.19 2.53
C CYS A 64 14.65 -6.13 3.37
N ALA A 65 14.57 -5.66 4.63
CA ALA A 65 15.66 -5.66 5.61
C ALA A 65 15.72 -6.98 6.40
#